data_AF-A0A529VIP7-F1
#
_entry.id   AF-A0A529VIP7-F1
#
_cell.length_a   1.000
_cell.length_b   1.000
_cell.length_c   1.000
_cell.angle_alpha   90.00
_cell.angle_beta   90.00
_cell.angle_gamma   90.00
#
_symmetry.space_group_name_H-M   'P 1'
#
loop_
_entity.id
_entity.type
_entity.pdbx_description
1 polymer ?
#
loop_
_entity_poly.entity_id
_entity_poly.type
_entity_poly.pdbx_seq_one_letter_code
_entity_poly.pdbx_strand_id
1 'polypeptide(L)' 'MNIHDLEAFVAVIETGSIVAASARLNLTQPGVTRRIQS' A
#
# COMPACT_ATOMS: atom_id res chain seq x y z
N MET A 1 6.97 -7.23 -8.47
CA MET A 1 5.50 -7.45 -8.46
C MET A 1 5.10 -8.86 -8.02
N ASN A 2 4.75 -9.02 -6.74
CA ASN A 2 4.08 -10.17 -6.11
C ASN A 2 2.66 -9.78 -5.65
N ILE A 3 1.90 -10.71 -5.04
CA ILE A 3 0.51 -10.43 -4.62
C ILE A 3 0.39 -9.32 -3.56
N HIS A 4 1.38 -9.19 -2.67
CA HIS A 4 1.41 -8.14 -1.64
C HIS A 4 1.70 -6.74 -2.23
N ASP A 5 2.35 -6.67 -3.39
CA ASP A 5 2.52 -5.41 -4.12
C ASP A 5 1.17 -4.97 -4.71
N LEU A 6 0.41 -5.93 -5.25
CA LEU A 6 -0.94 -5.69 -5.78
C LEU A 6 -1.93 -5.30 -4.68
N GLU A 7 -1.89 -5.98 -3.52
CA GLU A 7 -2.69 -5.64 -2.34
C GLU A 7 -2.41 -4.21 -1.85
N ALA A 8 -1.14 -3.79 -1.84
CA ALA A 8 -0.76 -2.43 -1.49
C ALA A 8 -1.31 -1.41 -2.48
N PHE A 9 -1.27 -1.72 -3.78
CA PHE A 9 -1.84 -0.87 -4.82
C PHE A 9 -3.36 -0.70 -4.68
N VAL A 10 -4.10 -1.81 -4.52
CA VAL A 10 -5.55 -1.80 -4.32
C VAL A 10 -5.92 -1.04 -3.05
N ALA A 11 -5.22 -1.26 -1.94
CA ALA A 11 -5.48 -0.56 -0.70
C ALA A 11 -5.33 0.96 -0.84
N VAL A 12 -4.35 1.46 -1.61
CA VAL A 12 -4.17 2.89 -1.87
C VAL A 12 -5.33 3.44 -2.71
N ILE A 13 -5.79 2.72 -3.73
CA ILE A 13 -6.94 3.12 -4.55
C ILE A 13 -8.23 3.18 -3.71
N GLU A 14 -8.51 2.13 -2.94
CA GLU A 14 -9.75 2.03 -2.15
C GLU A 14 -9.82 3.07 -1.02
N THR A 15 -8.68 3.41 -0.43
CA THR A 15 -8.61 4.39 0.65
C THR A 15 -8.36 5.83 0.15
N GLY A 16 -7.92 6.00 -1.09
CA GLY A 16 -7.49 7.28 -1.65
C GLY A 16 -6.29 7.92 -0.95
N SER A 17 -5.56 7.19 -0.08
CA SER A 17 -4.51 7.75 0.78
C SER A 17 -3.45 6.72 1.15
N ILE A 18 -2.17 7.06 0.97
CA ILE A 18 -1.04 6.24 1.43
C ILE A 18 -1.06 6.08 2.96
N VAL A 19 -1.46 7.14 3.69
CA VAL A 19 -1.57 7.10 5.15
C VAL A 19 -2.62 6.09 5.59
N ALA A 20 -3.82 6.16 5.02
CA ALA A 20 -4.91 5.25 5.35
C ALA A 20 -4.61 3.80 4.93
N ALA A 21 -4.00 3.59 3.75
CA ALA A 21 -3.55 2.28 3.31
C ALA A 21 -2.48 1.69 4.27
N SER A 22 -1.54 2.51 4.75
CA SER A 22 -0.51 2.06 5.70
C SER A 22 -1.11 1.60 7.03
N ALA A 23 -2.13 2.31 7.54
CA ALA A 23 -2.85 1.90 8.73
C ALA A 23 -3.65 0.60 8.50
N ARG A 24 -4.32 0.45 7.35
CA ARG A 24 -5.08 -0.77 6.99
C ARG A 24 -4.19 -2.00 6.86
N LEU A 25 -3.01 -1.85 6.27
CA LEU A 25 -2.10 -2.96 5.98
C LEU A 25 -1.09 -3.24 7.11
N ASN A 26 -1.14 -2.47 8.20
CA ASN A 26 -0.16 -2.51 9.27
C ASN A 26 1.29 -2.39 8.75
N LEU A 27 1.51 -1.41 7.86
CA LEU A 27 2.80 -1.07 7.28
C LEU A 27 3.15 0.37 7.60
N THR A 28 4.43 0.71 7.45
CA THR A 28 4.86 2.11 7.43
C THR A 28 4.48 2.73 6.08
N GLN A 29 4.28 4.05 6.04
CA GLN A 29 4.00 4.76 4.77
C GLN A 29 5.11 4.52 3.72
N PRO A 30 6.42 4.59 4.04
CA PRO A 30 7.47 4.24 3.06
C PRO A 30 7.41 2.78 2.60
N GLY A 31 6.97 1.86 3.47
CA GLY A 31 6.76 0.46 3.12
C GLY A 31 5.67 0.26 2.06
N VAL A 32 4.56 1.02 2.18
CA VAL A 32 3.51 1.05 1.15
C VAL A 32 4.04 1.66 -0.15
N THR A 33 4.73 2.81 -0.08
CA THR A 33 5.31 3.47 -1.27
C THR A 33 6.27 2.57 -2.02
N ARG A 34 7.10 1.79 -1.32
CA ARG A 34 8.02 0.84 -1.96
C ARG A 34 7.28 -0.27 -2.71
N ARG A 35 6.22 -0.83 -2.12
CA ARG A 35 5.44 -1.92 -2.73
C ARG A 35 4.72 -1.49 -4.00
N ILE A 36 4.16 -0.27 -4.03
CA ILE A 36 3.49 0.25 -5.24
C ILE A 36 4.46 0.60 -6.38
N GLN A 37 5.76 0.71 -6.10
CA GLN A 37 6.83 1.01 -7.07
C GLN A 37 7.59 -0.25 -7.56
N SER A 38 7.26 -1.44 -7.04
CA SER A 38 7.99 -2.71 -7.28
C SER A 38 7.39 -3.60 -8.38
#